data_AF-A0A1I7LYR9-F1
#
_entry.id   AF-A0A1I7LYR9-F1
#
_cell.length_a   1.000
_cell.length_b   1.000
_cell.length_c   1.000
_cell.angle_alpha   90.00
_cell.angle_beta   90.00
_cell.angle_gamma   90.00
#
_symmetry.space_group_name_H-M   'P 1'
#
loop_
_entity.id
_entity.type
_entity.pdbx_description
1 polymer ?
#
loop_
_entity_poly.entity_id
_entity_poly.type
_entity_poly.pdbx_seq_one_letter_code
_entity_poly.pdbx_strand_id
1 'polypeptide(L)'
;MLDAWYATAMLAMESQRVIELRMVKLAWGGVAGQVEAQRMVSEKIGAALEATGTLLGGGTPEAVIDRYREHVRNNVERLSAPARTSGH
;
A
#
# COMPACT_ATOMS: atom_id res chain seq x y z
N MET A 1 8.92 -9.41 -21.48
CA MET A 1 8.35 -8.05 -21.29
C MET A 1 7.50 -8.00 -20.02
N LEU A 2 6.63 -9.00 -19.78
CA LEU A 2 5.88 -9.13 -18.53
C LEU A 2 6.79 -9.26 -17.29
N ASP A 3 7.91 -9.98 -17.37
CA ASP A 3 8.80 -10.17 -16.20
C ASP A 3 9.45 -8.86 -15.72
N ALA A 4 9.81 -7.98 -16.67
CA ALA A 4 10.37 -6.67 -16.36
C ALA A 4 9.31 -5.73 -15.76
N TRP A 5 8.07 -5.80 -16.25
CA TRP A 5 6.94 -5.07 -15.67
C TRP A 5 6.67 -5.54 -14.24
N TYR A 6 6.65 -6.86 -14.01
CA TYR A 6 6.45 -7.45 -12.70
C TYR A 6 7.55 -7.07 -11.71
N ALA A 7 8.81 -7.17 -12.12
CA ALA A 7 9.95 -6.74 -11.29
C ALA A 7 9.89 -5.24 -10.97
N THR A 8 9.49 -4.40 -11.93
CA THR A 8 9.34 -2.96 -11.71
C THR A 8 8.17 -2.65 -10.78
N ALA A 9 7.05 -3.36 -10.90
CA ALA A 9 5.90 -3.23 -10.01
C ALA A 9 6.29 -3.63 -8.58
N MET A 10 6.96 -4.76 -8.40
CA MET A 10 7.49 -5.19 -7.10
C MET A 10 8.47 -4.17 -6.51
N LEU A 11 9.41 -3.66 -7.32
CA LEU A 11 10.35 -2.64 -6.89
C LEU A 11 9.65 -1.33 -6.47
N ALA A 12 8.61 -0.91 -7.19
CA ALA A 12 7.82 0.27 -6.84
C ALA A 12 7.10 0.07 -5.50
N MET A 13 6.56 -1.14 -5.25
CA MET A 13 5.93 -1.49 -3.97
C MET A 13 6.92 -1.50 -2.81
N GLU A 14 8.11 -2.09 -2.99
CA GLU A 14 9.18 -2.07 -2.00
C GLU A 14 9.68 -0.64 -1.72
N SER A 15 9.78 0.20 -2.74
CA SER A 15 10.22 1.58 -2.61
C SER A 15 9.23 2.44 -1.80
N GLN A 16 7.92 2.21 -1.97
CA GLN A 16 6.89 2.89 -1.18
C GLN A 16 7.01 2.58 0.30
N ARG A 17 7.32 1.33 0.68
CA ARG A 17 7.54 0.94 2.07
C ARG A 17 8.63 1.78 2.74
N VAL A 18 9.71 2.09 2.01
CA VAL A 18 10.80 2.95 2.51
C VAL A 18 10.34 4.40 2.67
N ILE A 19 9.57 4.92 1.71
CA ILE A 19 9.03 6.30 1.76
C ILE A 19 8.08 6.44 2.95
N GLU A 20 7.20 5.48 3.18
CA GLU A 20 6.27 5.46 4.32
C GLU A 20 6.97 5.46 5.67
N LEU A 21 7.99 4.62 5.83
CA LEU A 21 8.78 4.58 7.06
C LEU A 21 9.45 5.93 7.34
N ARG A 22 9.92 6.61 6.28
CA ARG A 22 10.47 7.96 6.39
C ARG A 22 9.38 8.97 6.74
N MET A 23 8.20 8.90 6.12
CA MET A 23 7.07 9.78 6.45
C MET A 23 6.61 9.59 7.90
N VAL A 24 6.55 8.35 8.41
CA VAL A 24 6.22 8.07 9.82
C VAL A 24 7.27 8.64 10.78
N LYS A 25 8.56 8.46 10.45
CA LYS A 25 9.66 9.04 11.22
C LYS A 25 9.63 10.57 11.22
N LEU A 26 9.24 11.18 10.09
CA LEU A 26 9.12 12.63 9.95
C LEU A 26 7.87 13.18 10.65
N ALA A 27 6.74 12.48 10.59
CA ALA A 27 5.44 13.01 11.01
C ALA A 27 5.31 13.13 12.54
N TRP A 28 5.72 12.12 13.32
CA TRP A 28 5.63 12.24 14.79
C TRP A 28 6.38 11.17 15.60
N GLY A 29 6.73 10.02 15.02
CA GLY A 29 7.22 8.89 15.81
C GLY A 29 6.21 8.41 16.88
N GLY A 30 6.61 7.51 17.77
CA GLY A 30 5.73 6.95 18.81
C GLY A 30 4.81 5.82 18.36
N VAL A 31 3.96 5.32 19.26
CA VAL A 31 3.14 4.10 19.05
C VAL A 31 2.18 4.24 17.86
N ALA A 32 1.52 5.38 17.71
CA ALA A 32 0.59 5.62 16.59
C ALA A 32 1.30 5.57 15.23
N GLY A 33 2.50 6.16 15.13
CA GLY A 33 3.34 6.08 13.94
C GLY A 33 3.79 4.65 13.63
N GLN A 34 4.16 3.87 14.66
CA GLN A 34 4.53 2.45 14.48
C GLN A 34 3.34 1.60 13.99
N VAL A 35 2.16 1.81 14.56
CA VAL A 35 0.93 1.11 14.15
C VAL A 35 0.59 1.45 12.69
N GLU A 36 0.67 2.72 12.30
CA GLU A 36 0.40 3.10 10.91
C GLU A 36 1.50 2.58 9.96
N ALA A 37 2.77 2.60 10.38
CA ALA A 37 3.85 1.98 9.62
C ALA A 37 3.63 0.49 9.39
N GLN A 38 3.13 -0.24 10.40
CA GLN A 38 2.86 -1.67 10.28
C GLN A 38 1.64 -1.94 9.38
N ARG A 39 0.57 -1.15 9.55
CA ARG A 39 -0.61 -1.23 8.69
C ARG A 39 -0.24 -1.00 7.21
N MET A 40 0.55 0.02 6.92
CA MET A 40 0.95 0.29 5.53
C MET A 40 1.72 -0.87 4.90
N VAL A 41 2.59 -1.58 5.65
CA VAL A 41 3.27 -2.79 5.11
C VAL A 41 2.27 -3.86 4.75
N SER A 42 1.35 -4.14 5.67
CA SER A 42 0.37 -5.20 5.50
C SER A 42 -0.51 -4.93 4.29
N GLU A 43 -0.93 -3.68 4.10
CA GLU A 43 -1.67 -3.24 2.91
C GLU A 43 -0.85 -3.44 1.63
N LYS A 44 0.44 -3.07 1.61
CA LYS A 44 1.29 -3.24 0.42
C LYS A 44 1.54 -4.72 0.13
N ILE A 45 1.83 -5.54 1.14
CA ILE A 45 1.98 -6.99 0.94
C ILE A 45 0.69 -7.60 0.38
N GLY A 46 -0.47 -7.21 0.91
CA GLY A 46 -1.77 -7.66 0.41
C GLY A 46 -1.97 -7.31 -1.07
N ALA A 47 -1.69 -6.06 -1.44
CA ALA A 47 -1.78 -5.63 -2.84
C ALA A 47 -0.79 -6.38 -3.76
N ALA A 48 0.41 -6.73 -3.28
CA ALA A 48 1.40 -7.48 -4.06
C ALA A 48 0.93 -8.92 -4.31
N LEU A 49 0.38 -9.56 -3.29
CA LEU A 49 -0.19 -10.91 -3.39
C LEU A 49 -1.41 -10.92 -4.32
N GLU A 50 -2.29 -9.93 -4.23
CA GLU A 50 -3.45 -9.79 -5.13
C GLU A 50 -3.02 -9.57 -6.59
N ALA A 51 -2.04 -8.70 -6.81
CA ALA A 51 -1.47 -8.46 -8.13
C ALA A 51 -0.86 -9.75 -8.71
N THR A 52 -0.07 -10.46 -7.91
CA THR A 52 0.55 -11.74 -8.30
C THR A 52 -0.51 -12.78 -8.61
N GLY A 53 -1.54 -12.91 -7.75
CA GLY A 53 -2.65 -13.83 -7.96
C GLY A 53 -3.45 -13.52 -9.22
N THR A 54 -3.69 -12.23 -9.50
CA THR A 54 -4.36 -11.77 -10.72
C THR A 54 -3.56 -12.18 -11.96
N LEU A 55 -2.25 -11.94 -11.98
CA LEU A 55 -1.40 -12.30 -13.11
C LEU A 55 -1.28 -13.81 -13.30
N LEU A 56 -1.09 -14.58 -12.23
CA LEU A 56 -1.03 -16.06 -12.28
C LEU A 56 -2.36 -16.67 -12.71
N GLY A 57 -3.48 -16.03 -12.38
CA GLY A 57 -4.83 -16.40 -12.82
C GLY A 57 -5.15 -16.03 -14.27
N GLY A 58 -4.20 -15.47 -15.03
CA GLY A 58 -4.39 -15.05 -16.42
C GLY A 58 -5.00 -13.66 -16.58
N GLY A 59 -5.09 -12.88 -15.51
CA GLY A 59 -5.51 -11.48 -15.54
C GLY A 59 -4.46 -10.57 -16.18
N THR A 60 -4.87 -9.36 -16.54
CA THR A 60 -4.01 -8.42 -17.27
C THR A 60 -3.33 -7.41 -16.34
N PRO A 61 -2.21 -6.79 -16.76
CA PRO A 61 -1.59 -5.70 -16.02
C PRO A 61 -2.54 -4.53 -15.73
N GLU A 62 -3.47 -4.22 -16.64
CA GLU A 62 -4.48 -3.17 -16.46
C GLU A 62 -5.41 -3.49 -15.28
N ALA A 63 -5.83 -4.74 -15.15
CA ALA A 63 -6.66 -5.19 -14.02
C ALA A 63 -5.92 -5.01 -12.68
N VAL A 64 -4.61 -5.29 -12.64
CA VAL A 64 -3.76 -5.04 -11.47
C VAL A 64 -3.70 -3.55 -11.14
N ILE A 65 -3.51 -2.69 -12.14
CA ILE A 65 -3.44 -1.24 -11.96
C ILE A 65 -4.76 -0.69 -11.42
N ASP A 66 -5.90 -1.15 -11.93
CA ASP A 66 -7.21 -0.69 -11.50
C ASP A 66 -7.51 -1.09 -10.04
N ARG A 67 -7.16 -2.31 -9.65
CA ARG A 67 -7.23 -2.77 -8.26
C ARG A 67 -6.32 -1.99 -7.34
N TYR A 68 -5.08 -1.76 -7.76
CA TYR A 68 -4.14 -0.94 -7.00
C TYR A 68 -4.65 0.49 -6.80
N ARG A 69 -5.25 1.11 -7.84
CA ARG A 69 -5.88 2.44 -7.72
C ARG A 69 -7.06 2.45 -6.75
N GLU A 70 -7.84 1.38 -6.70
CA GLU A 70 -8.91 1.24 -5.72
C GLU A 70 -8.37 1.22 -4.29
N HIS A 71 -7.33 0.42 -4.02
CA HIS A 71 -6.66 0.41 -2.71
C HIS A 71 -6.12 1.79 -2.32
N VAL A 72 -5.52 2.52 -3.27
CA VAL A 72 -5.05 3.88 -3.02
C VAL A 72 -6.19 4.83 -2.67
N ARG A 73 -7.33 4.77 -3.37
CA ARG A 73 -8.51 5.61 -3.04
C ARG A 73 -9.02 5.30 -1.64
N ASN A 74 -9.21 4.03 -1.31
CA ASN A 74 -9.68 3.61 0.01
C ASN A 74 -8.73 4.06 1.13
N ASN A 75 -7.42 3.99 0.88
CA ASN A 75 -6.41 4.47 1.81
C ASN A 75 -6.47 5.99 2.00
N VAL A 76 -6.61 6.75 0.92
CA VAL A 76 -6.76 8.21 0.98
C VAL A 76 -8.02 8.59 1.75
N GLU A 77 -9.14 7.93 1.49
CA GLU A 77 -10.40 8.16 2.22
C GLU A 77 -10.24 7.89 3.73
N ARG A 78 -9.61 6.76 4.09
CA ARG A 78 -9.34 6.40 5.50
C ARG A 78 -8.43 7.41 6.19
N LEU A 79 -7.37 7.85 5.53
CA LEU A 79 -6.37 8.76 6.10
C LEU A 79 -6.86 10.21 6.15
N SER A 80 -7.78 10.59 5.25
CA SER A 80 -8.38 11.92 5.20
C SER A 80 -9.60 12.04 6.12
N ALA A 81 -10.16 10.91 6.57
CA ALA A 81 -11.24 10.91 7.54
C ALA A 81 -10.74 11.46 8.89
N PRO A 82 -11.48 12.40 9.52
CA PRO A 82 -11.09 12.92 10.82
C PRO A 82 -10.97 11.78 11.82
N ALA A 83 -9.87 11.75 12.57
CA ALA A 83 -9.68 10.81 13.66
C ALA A 83 -10.91 10.92 14.57
N ARG A 84 -11.71 9.84 14.65
CA ARG A 84 -12.80 9.79 15.61
C ARG A 84 -12.17 10.04 16.98
N THR A 85 -12.43 11.19 17.55
CA THR A 85 -12.14 11.47 18.95
C THR A 85 -12.96 10.49 19.74
N SER A 86 -12.35 9.37 20.14
CA SER A 86 -12.88 8.48 21.16
C SER A 86 -12.89 9.27 22.46
N GLY A 87 -13.96 10.02 22.69
CA GLY A 87 -14.25 10.58 24.00
C GLY A 87 -14.78 9.47 24.90
N HIS A 88 -13.94 8.98 25.79
CA HIS A 88 -14.26 8.60 27.17
C HIS A 88 -12.95 8.42 27.94
#